data_AF-T1J6F8-F1
#
_entry.id   AF-T1J6F8-F1
#
_cell.length_a   1.000
_cell.length_b   1.000
_cell.length_c   1.000
_cell.angle_alpha   90.00
_cell.angle_beta   90.00
_cell.angle_gamma   90.00
#
_symmetry.space_group_name_H-M   'P 1'
#
loop_
_entity.id
_entity.type
_entity.pdbx_description
1 polymer ?
#
loop_
_entity_poly.entity_id
_entity_poly.type
_entity_poly.pdbx_seq_one_letter_code
_entity_poly.pdbx_strand_id
1 'polypeptide(L)'
;MGTRSKQECESHYYKCYIENPKTPMIEFAEQNGQDLNFPTPITHKICDDPPRPALDSQMYNEMAGYMAGRGDFNTEYDNYAEHDICRMEFLEDDDDVDTNLKLSVLRIYNHRLHERARRKRILARYGLINIRKAGFSLRRYHSLIGSHVIDGLVGFMQLVEPVSFDLFTESLLHEAELKRKIKALQEFREAGLTRFFSTKLYSHLKQRRNDRKNKPRHLDNVLDHIQNKTRQNWLHRHIIAETKGGVGGDGIVPSMSKKILVFTYSDFKTKILFTLLIERKAAPPLEIEELEKLPGYEKINSDERELCSQVRLRPQDYIDIKEMLINECQKLGQIRLSNARTLIKIDVNKTRKIFDYLVAEGLIGTPSIKKS
;
A
#
# COMPACT_ATOMS: atom_id res chain seq x y z
N MET A 1 -34.08 22.36 -11.15
CA MET A 1 -34.70 23.36 -10.26
C MET A 1 -34.79 24.67 -11.02
N GLY A 2 -35.96 25.29 -11.15
CA GLY A 2 -36.06 26.62 -11.80
C GLY A 2 -37.29 26.88 -12.69
N THR A 3 -38.29 26.01 -12.73
CA THR A 3 -39.47 26.21 -13.60
C THR A 3 -40.68 26.82 -12.91
N ARG A 4 -40.63 27.11 -11.59
CA ARG A 4 -41.78 27.58 -10.81
C ARG A 4 -41.56 28.99 -10.25
N SER A 5 -42.60 29.80 -10.23
CA SER A 5 -42.58 31.17 -9.70
C SER A 5 -42.55 31.20 -8.16
N LYS A 6 -42.23 32.37 -7.56
CA LYS A 6 -42.25 32.57 -6.09
C LYS A 6 -43.61 32.20 -5.50
N GLN A 7 -44.69 32.72 -6.10
CA GLN A 7 -46.07 32.46 -5.66
C GLN A 7 -46.47 30.98 -5.82
N GLU A 8 -46.01 30.31 -6.88
CA GLU A 8 -46.27 28.88 -7.07
C GLU A 8 -45.55 28.02 -6.05
N CYS A 9 -44.31 28.36 -5.70
CA CYS A 9 -43.54 27.68 -4.66
C CYS A 9 -44.17 27.89 -3.28
N GLU A 10 -44.57 29.11 -2.97
CA GLU A 10 -45.26 29.46 -1.71
C GLU A 10 -46.60 28.73 -1.60
N SER A 11 -47.44 28.80 -2.63
CA SER A 11 -48.72 28.10 -2.68
C SER A 11 -48.54 26.59 -2.55
N HIS A 12 -47.51 26.02 -3.19
CA HIS A 12 -47.18 24.61 -3.05
C HIS A 12 -46.75 24.26 -1.62
N TYR A 13 -45.92 25.10 -0.99
CA TYR A 13 -45.43 24.88 0.36
C TYR A 13 -46.58 24.85 1.35
N TYR A 14 -47.42 25.89 1.36
CA TYR A 14 -48.60 25.95 2.21
C TYR A 14 -49.53 24.77 1.99
N LYS A 15 -49.85 24.46 0.73
CA LYS A 15 -50.75 23.36 0.40
C LYS A 15 -50.24 21.98 0.84
N CYS A 16 -48.93 21.71 0.71
CA CYS A 16 -48.38 20.37 0.94
C CYS A 16 -47.79 20.15 2.34
N TYR A 17 -47.39 21.21 3.03
CA TYR A 17 -46.71 21.11 4.33
C TYR A 17 -47.45 21.79 5.48
N ILE A 18 -48.37 22.74 5.23
CA ILE A 18 -49.10 23.48 6.27
C ILE A 18 -50.58 23.07 6.30
N GLU A 19 -51.30 23.26 5.20
CA GLU A 19 -52.76 23.06 5.10
C GLU A 19 -53.13 21.59 5.01
N ASN A 20 -52.32 20.82 4.28
CA ASN A 20 -52.53 19.40 4.08
C ASN A 20 -51.19 18.68 4.29
N PRO A 21 -50.64 18.71 5.52
CA PRO A 21 -49.39 18.06 5.83
C PRO A 21 -49.57 16.58 5.53
N LYS A 22 -48.99 16.10 4.42
CA LYS A 22 -48.80 14.66 4.26
C LYS A 22 -47.88 14.27 5.40
N THR A 23 -48.41 13.60 6.42
CA THR A 23 -47.60 12.98 7.45
C THR A 23 -46.50 12.17 6.76
N PRO A 24 -45.22 12.51 6.95
CA PRO A 24 -44.15 11.61 6.59
C PRO A 24 -43.91 10.61 7.71
N MET A 25 -44.86 10.45 8.64
CA MET A 25 -44.93 9.22 9.40
C MET A 25 -45.26 8.15 8.36
N ILE A 26 -44.23 7.40 7.97
CA ILE A 26 -44.43 6.06 7.46
C ILE A 26 -45.44 5.44 8.43
N GLU A 27 -46.66 5.20 7.97
CA GLU A 27 -47.58 4.34 8.70
C GLU A 27 -46.89 2.98 8.72
N PHE A 28 -46.14 2.73 9.79
CA PHE A 28 -45.64 1.40 10.06
C PHE A 28 -46.90 0.58 10.25
N ALA A 29 -47.22 -0.26 9.27
CA ALA A 29 -48.29 -1.23 9.42
C ALA A 29 -48.12 -1.86 10.81
N GLU A 30 -49.17 -1.83 11.63
CA GLU A 30 -49.17 -2.50 12.93
C GLU A 30 -48.91 -3.98 12.64
N GLN A 31 -47.65 -4.39 12.76
CA GLN A 31 -47.26 -5.76 12.53
C GLN A 31 -47.85 -6.54 13.69
N ASN A 32 -48.87 -7.34 13.39
CA ASN A 32 -49.51 -8.27 14.32
C ASN A 32 -48.45 -9.17 14.96
N GLY A 33 -47.91 -8.75 16.11
CA GLY A 33 -47.35 -9.52 17.22
C GLY A 33 -46.36 -10.67 17.00
N GLN A 34 -45.98 -11.07 15.77
CA GLN A 34 -45.27 -12.33 15.56
C GLN A 34 -43.86 -12.21 14.94
N ASP A 35 -43.47 -11.06 14.40
CA ASP A 35 -42.10 -10.84 13.90
C ASP A 35 -41.59 -9.42 14.20
N LEU A 36 -41.60 -9.01 15.47
CA LEU A 36 -40.89 -7.81 15.91
C LEU A 36 -39.38 -8.10 15.92
N ASN A 37 -38.78 -8.23 14.74
CA ASN A 37 -37.36 -7.95 14.55
C ASN A 37 -37.18 -6.45 14.77
N PHE A 38 -37.08 -6.04 16.03
CA PHE A 38 -36.52 -4.73 16.35
C PHE A 38 -35.22 -4.62 15.55
N PRO A 39 -34.98 -3.55 14.77
CA PRO A 39 -33.72 -3.37 14.08
C PRO A 39 -32.64 -3.24 15.17
N THR A 40 -32.07 -4.38 15.57
CA THR A 40 -30.91 -4.40 16.44
C THR A 40 -29.84 -3.58 15.73
N PRO A 41 -29.17 -2.64 16.42
CA PRO A 41 -28.12 -1.85 15.82
C PRO A 41 -27.17 -2.77 15.06
N ILE A 42 -26.98 -2.51 13.77
CA ILE A 42 -26.10 -3.34 12.95
C ILE A 42 -24.71 -3.26 13.56
N THR A 43 -24.29 -4.36 14.21
CA THR A 43 -22.98 -4.43 14.82
C THR A 43 -21.92 -4.23 13.76
N HIS A 44 -21.00 -3.30 13.99
CA HIS A 44 -19.90 -3.03 13.07
C HIS A 44 -19.00 -4.26 12.98
N LYS A 45 -19.16 -5.03 11.90
CA LYS A 45 -18.32 -6.19 11.59
C LYS A 45 -17.30 -5.82 10.54
N ILE A 46 -16.04 -6.15 10.79
CA ILE A 46 -14.99 -5.98 9.79
C ILE A 46 -15.35 -6.85 8.58
N CYS A 47 -15.35 -6.24 7.41
CA CYS A 47 -15.75 -6.90 6.17
C CYS A 47 -14.94 -6.34 4.99
N ASP A 48 -14.63 -7.19 4.02
CA ASP A 48 -13.92 -6.77 2.80
C ASP A 48 -14.86 -6.20 1.73
N ASP A 49 -16.12 -6.67 1.68
CA ASP A 49 -17.11 -6.26 0.69
C ASP A 49 -18.54 -6.19 1.27
N PRO A 50 -19.14 -4.99 1.41
CA PRO A 50 -18.54 -3.68 1.14
C PRO A 50 -17.45 -3.35 2.18
N PRO A 51 -16.37 -2.65 1.78
CA PRO A 51 -15.19 -2.48 2.61
C PRO A 51 -15.52 -1.75 3.91
N ARG A 52 -15.40 -2.47 5.02
CA ARG A 52 -15.58 -1.98 6.38
C ARG A 52 -14.33 -2.33 7.18
N PRO A 53 -13.22 -1.61 6.96
CA PRO A 53 -11.96 -1.87 7.64
C PRO A 53 -12.06 -1.53 9.13
N ALA A 54 -11.14 -2.05 9.94
CA ALA A 54 -11.00 -1.63 11.33
C ALA A 54 -10.71 -0.13 11.41
N LEU A 55 -11.29 0.53 12.41
CA LEU A 55 -11.01 1.93 12.76
C LEU A 55 -9.48 2.09 12.95
N ASP A 56 -8.93 3.21 12.48
CA ASP A 56 -7.50 3.55 12.49
C ASP A 56 -6.56 2.64 11.66
N SER A 57 -7.09 1.65 10.93
CA SER A 57 -6.26 0.88 10.01
C SER A 57 -5.77 1.73 8.84
N GLN A 58 -4.64 1.35 8.25
CA GLN A 58 -4.12 2.01 7.04
C GLN A 58 -5.16 2.04 5.90
N MET A 59 -5.96 0.99 5.76
CA MET A 59 -7.03 0.93 4.77
C MET A 59 -8.16 1.91 5.06
N TYR A 60 -8.53 2.09 6.34
CA TYR A 60 -9.51 3.10 6.76
C TYR A 60 -9.04 4.52 6.39
N ASN A 61 -7.77 4.84 6.65
CA ASN A 61 -7.18 6.14 6.30
C ASN A 61 -7.17 6.37 4.78
N GLU A 62 -6.84 5.35 3.99
CA GLU A 62 -6.82 5.44 2.52
C GLU A 62 -8.21 5.55 1.90
N MET A 63 -9.25 5.09 2.60
CA MET A 63 -10.64 5.27 2.20
C MET A 63 -11.16 6.69 2.46
N ALA A 64 -10.33 7.60 2.99
CA ALA A 64 -10.63 9.01 3.21
C ALA A 64 -11.94 9.25 4.00
N GLY A 65 -12.24 8.38 4.97
CA GLY A 65 -13.46 8.46 5.77
C GLY A 65 -14.73 7.99 5.06
N TYR A 66 -14.62 7.23 3.97
CA TYR A 66 -15.78 6.55 3.36
C TYR A 66 -16.40 5.55 4.32
N MET A 67 -17.71 5.68 4.55
CA MET A 67 -18.50 4.79 5.38
C MET A 67 -19.39 3.90 4.51
N ALA A 68 -19.02 2.63 4.35
CA ALA A 68 -19.77 1.66 3.54
C ALA A 68 -21.24 1.50 3.97
N GLY A 69 -21.55 1.58 5.26
CA GLY A 69 -22.93 1.45 5.77
C GLY A 69 -23.84 2.62 5.39
N ARG A 70 -23.27 3.83 5.19
CA ARG A 70 -24.00 5.02 4.72
C ARG A 70 -23.90 5.19 3.20
N GLY A 71 -22.87 4.60 2.58
CA GLY A 71 -22.52 4.86 1.19
C GLY A 71 -21.93 6.26 0.99
N ASP A 72 -21.35 6.86 2.03
CA ASP A 72 -20.89 8.26 1.98
C ASP A 72 -19.67 8.54 2.86
N PHE A 73 -19.00 9.66 2.60
CA PHE A 73 -17.79 10.11 3.29
C PHE A 73 -18.11 10.89 4.57
N ASN A 74 -17.21 10.86 5.55
CA ASN A 74 -17.30 11.70 6.74
C ASN A 74 -17.00 13.17 6.46
N THR A 75 -16.05 13.42 5.56
CA THR A 75 -15.69 14.75 5.11
C THR A 75 -16.00 14.84 3.62
N GLU A 76 -16.91 15.73 3.25
CA GLU A 76 -17.31 15.90 1.86
C GLU A 76 -16.32 16.79 1.09
N TYR A 77 -16.40 16.73 -0.25
CA TYR A 77 -15.77 17.78 -1.04
C TYR A 77 -16.40 19.12 -0.66
N ASP A 78 -15.54 20.07 -0.29
CA ASP A 78 -15.94 21.41 0.06
C ASP A 78 -16.96 21.44 1.22
N ASN A 79 -16.52 20.87 2.35
CA ASN A 79 -17.31 20.60 3.54
C ASN A 79 -17.85 21.85 4.25
N TYR A 80 -17.37 23.04 3.90
CA TYR A 80 -17.76 24.30 4.52
C TYR A 80 -18.65 25.16 3.62
N ALA A 81 -19.13 24.63 2.49
CA ALA A 81 -19.94 25.39 1.54
C ALA A 81 -21.22 25.98 2.14
N GLU A 82 -21.77 25.31 3.14
CA GLU A 82 -22.95 25.71 3.88
C GLU A 82 -22.71 26.94 4.77
N HIS A 83 -21.44 27.24 5.12
CA HIS A 83 -21.10 28.41 5.94
C HIS A 83 -21.42 29.74 5.24
N ASP A 84 -21.27 29.77 3.91
CA ASP A 84 -21.49 30.98 3.10
C ASP A 84 -22.96 31.38 3.00
N ILE A 85 -23.87 30.43 3.24
CA ILE A 85 -25.33 30.64 3.15
C ILE A 85 -26.01 30.60 4.53
N CYS A 86 -25.33 30.11 5.57
CA CYS A 86 -25.91 29.87 6.89
C CYS A 86 -26.53 31.13 7.54
N ARG A 87 -25.97 32.32 7.26
CA ARG A 87 -26.45 33.60 7.79
C ARG A 87 -27.22 34.43 6.76
N MET A 88 -27.54 33.86 5.61
CA MET A 88 -28.24 34.56 4.54
C MET A 88 -29.74 34.54 4.81
N GLU A 89 -30.32 35.73 4.93
CA GLU A 89 -31.75 35.92 5.14
C GLU A 89 -32.31 36.81 4.04
N PHE A 90 -33.53 36.53 3.60
CA PHE A 90 -34.29 37.40 2.69
C PHE A 90 -35.22 38.26 3.53
N LEU A 91 -35.05 39.57 3.46
CA LEU A 91 -35.89 40.54 4.15
C LEU A 91 -36.97 41.05 3.19
N GLU A 92 -38.12 41.46 3.73
CA GLU A 92 -39.21 42.01 2.91
C GLU A 92 -38.83 43.34 2.25
N ASP A 93 -37.95 44.12 2.89
CA ASP A 93 -37.42 45.40 2.41
C ASP A 93 -36.14 45.26 1.57
N ASP A 94 -35.74 44.03 1.17
CA ASP A 94 -34.59 43.83 0.29
C ASP A 94 -34.86 44.47 -1.10
N ASP A 95 -33.97 45.36 -1.54
CA ASP A 95 -34.00 45.87 -2.91
C ASP A 95 -33.77 44.74 -3.94
N ASP A 96 -34.21 44.95 -5.19
CA ASP A 96 -34.02 44.00 -6.29
C ASP A 96 -32.54 43.59 -6.48
N VAL A 97 -31.60 44.51 -6.18
CA VAL A 97 -30.17 44.24 -6.27
C VAL A 97 -29.73 43.25 -5.19
N ASP A 98 -30.20 43.42 -3.95
CA ASP A 98 -29.85 42.56 -2.83
C ASP A 98 -30.44 41.16 -2.99
N THR A 99 -31.69 41.07 -3.42
CA THR A 99 -32.32 39.78 -3.76
C THR A 99 -31.57 39.08 -4.90
N ASN A 100 -31.19 39.79 -5.96
CA ASN A 100 -30.42 39.20 -7.06
C ASN A 100 -29.01 38.75 -6.63
N LEU A 101 -28.36 39.48 -5.73
CA LEU A 101 -27.07 39.09 -5.16
C LEU A 101 -27.21 37.81 -4.32
N LYS A 102 -28.18 37.76 -3.41
CA LYS A 102 -28.48 36.57 -2.58
C LYS A 102 -28.80 35.35 -3.46
N LEU A 103 -29.63 35.52 -4.49
CA LEU A 103 -29.91 34.47 -5.48
C LEU A 103 -28.66 34.01 -6.23
N SER A 104 -27.75 34.92 -6.55
CA SER A 104 -26.47 34.58 -7.20
C SER A 104 -25.58 33.74 -6.30
N VAL A 105 -25.51 34.06 -5.00
CA VAL A 105 -24.80 33.23 -4.01
C VAL A 105 -25.43 31.83 -3.90
N LEU A 106 -26.76 31.73 -3.87
CA LEU A 106 -27.45 30.44 -3.86
C LEU A 106 -27.18 29.61 -5.15
N ARG A 107 -27.03 30.26 -6.31
CA ARG A 107 -26.63 29.58 -7.55
C ARG A 107 -25.21 29.01 -7.44
N ILE A 108 -24.28 29.77 -6.87
CA ILE A 108 -22.91 29.33 -6.60
C ILE A 108 -22.92 28.13 -5.64
N TYR A 109 -23.68 28.20 -4.56
CA TYR A 109 -23.85 27.07 -3.62
C TYR A 109 -24.39 25.81 -4.31
N ASN A 110 -25.44 25.94 -5.12
CA ASN A 110 -26.00 24.81 -5.87
C ASN A 110 -24.98 24.20 -6.84
N HIS A 111 -24.14 25.02 -7.47
CA HIS A 111 -23.06 24.54 -8.33
C HIS A 111 -22.05 23.69 -7.53
N ARG A 112 -21.66 24.14 -6.33
CA ARG A 112 -20.77 23.38 -5.43
C ARG A 112 -21.38 22.05 -5.02
N LEU A 113 -22.68 22.03 -4.70
CA LEU A 113 -23.40 20.80 -4.36
C LEU A 113 -23.48 19.83 -5.55
N HIS A 114 -23.70 20.33 -6.76
CA HIS A 114 -23.67 19.52 -7.97
C HIS A 114 -22.29 18.93 -8.24
N GLU A 115 -21.22 19.70 -8.05
CA GLU A 115 -19.86 19.20 -8.23
C GLU A 115 -19.49 18.17 -7.15
N ARG A 116 -19.93 18.37 -5.89
CA ARG A 116 -19.80 17.38 -4.82
C ARG A 116 -20.49 16.06 -5.21
N ALA A 117 -21.73 16.12 -5.70
CA ALA A 117 -22.46 14.95 -6.19
C ALA A 117 -21.80 14.32 -7.43
N ARG A 118 -21.24 15.13 -8.34
CA ARG A 118 -20.49 14.66 -9.52
C ARG A 118 -19.27 13.84 -9.10
N ARG A 119 -18.47 14.35 -8.15
CA ARG A 119 -17.30 13.65 -7.64
C ARG A 119 -17.67 12.33 -6.97
N LYS A 120 -18.69 12.30 -6.09
CA LYS A 120 -19.17 11.06 -5.47
C LYS A 120 -19.58 10.02 -6.52
N ARG A 121 -20.32 10.43 -7.56
CA ARG A 121 -20.70 9.55 -8.67
C ARG A 121 -19.49 8.99 -9.41
N ILE A 122 -18.47 9.82 -9.69
CA ILE A 122 -17.23 9.36 -10.33
C ILE A 122 -16.50 8.35 -9.45
N LEU A 123 -16.32 8.65 -8.16
CA LEU A 123 -15.64 7.73 -7.23
C LEU A 123 -16.33 6.37 -7.17
N ALA A 124 -17.66 6.36 -7.07
CA ALA A 124 -18.44 5.13 -7.03
C ALA A 124 -18.39 4.37 -8.37
N ARG A 125 -18.67 5.05 -9.49
CA ARG A 125 -18.76 4.43 -10.82
C ARG A 125 -17.45 3.79 -11.27
N TYR A 126 -16.31 4.42 -10.97
CA TYR A 126 -14.97 3.92 -11.32
C TYR A 126 -14.33 3.05 -10.22
N GLY A 127 -15.07 2.74 -9.14
CA GLY A 127 -14.55 1.89 -8.06
C GLY A 127 -13.35 2.48 -7.31
N LEU A 128 -13.18 3.80 -7.33
CA LEU A 128 -12.01 4.51 -6.78
C LEU A 128 -12.04 4.67 -5.26
N ILE A 129 -13.09 4.17 -4.60
CA ILE A 129 -13.19 4.13 -3.14
C ILE A 129 -12.07 3.25 -2.54
N ASN A 130 -11.69 2.18 -3.23
CA ASN A 130 -10.56 1.32 -2.85
C ASN A 130 -9.44 1.44 -3.89
N ILE A 131 -8.62 2.48 -3.73
CA ILE A 131 -7.51 2.81 -4.63
C ILE A 131 -6.54 1.62 -4.78
N ARG A 132 -6.30 0.87 -3.70
CA ARG A 132 -5.44 -0.33 -3.75
C ARG A 132 -6.02 -1.42 -4.64
N LYS A 133 -7.31 -1.71 -4.51
CA LYS A 133 -8.00 -2.71 -5.34
C LYS A 133 -8.01 -2.30 -6.80
N ALA A 134 -8.27 -1.01 -7.09
CA ALA A 134 -8.20 -0.46 -8.44
C ALA A 134 -6.81 -0.62 -9.06
N GLY A 135 -5.76 -0.23 -8.33
CA GLY A 135 -4.37 -0.38 -8.79
C GLY A 135 -3.93 -1.85 -8.97
N PHE A 136 -4.36 -2.75 -8.09
CA PHE A 136 -4.05 -4.17 -8.21
C PHE A 136 -4.75 -4.83 -9.40
N SER A 137 -6.00 -4.42 -9.69
CA SER A 137 -6.74 -4.91 -10.86
C SER A 137 -5.95 -4.63 -12.15
N LEU A 138 -5.39 -3.42 -12.30
CA LEU A 138 -4.59 -3.06 -13.47
C LEU A 138 -3.28 -3.86 -13.59
N ARG A 139 -2.69 -4.26 -12.45
CA ARG A 139 -1.41 -4.99 -12.44
C ARG A 139 -1.47 -6.34 -13.14
N ARG A 140 -2.64 -6.99 -13.17
CA ARG A 140 -2.81 -8.29 -13.83
C ARG A 140 -2.46 -8.24 -15.32
N TYR A 141 -2.70 -7.10 -15.96
CA TYR A 141 -2.50 -6.90 -17.38
C TYR A 141 -1.04 -6.62 -17.76
N HIS A 142 -0.23 -6.08 -16.84
CA HIS A 142 1.17 -5.74 -17.11
C HIS A 142 2.01 -6.93 -17.57
N SER A 143 1.72 -8.14 -17.08
CA SER A 143 2.54 -9.32 -17.35
C SER A 143 2.45 -9.84 -18.79
N LEU A 144 1.32 -9.58 -19.48
CA LEU A 144 1.03 -10.09 -20.81
C LEU A 144 1.01 -8.97 -21.86
N ILE A 145 0.45 -7.81 -21.51
CA ILE A 145 0.29 -6.66 -22.43
C ILE A 145 1.50 -5.70 -22.31
N GLY A 146 2.15 -5.67 -21.14
CA GLY A 146 3.28 -4.78 -20.83
C GLY A 146 2.87 -3.54 -20.03
N SER A 147 3.78 -3.05 -19.17
CA SER A 147 3.48 -1.90 -18.29
C SER A 147 3.12 -0.64 -19.06
N HIS A 148 4.00 -0.24 -19.98
CA HIS A 148 3.86 0.97 -20.79
C HIS A 148 2.52 1.08 -21.54
N VAL A 149 1.97 -0.02 -22.04
CA VAL A 149 0.66 -0.02 -22.72
C VAL A 149 -0.46 0.28 -21.72
N ILE A 150 -0.47 -0.42 -20.58
CA ILE A 150 -1.49 -0.22 -19.54
C ILE A 150 -1.41 1.18 -18.96
N ASP A 151 -0.19 1.66 -18.68
CA ASP A 151 0.04 3.00 -18.15
C ASP A 151 -0.45 4.07 -19.13
N GLY A 152 -0.28 3.85 -20.44
CA GLY A 152 -0.87 4.69 -21.49
C GLY A 152 -2.40 4.59 -21.57
N LEU A 153 -2.97 3.41 -21.33
CA LEU A 153 -4.42 3.18 -21.36
C LEU A 153 -5.15 3.85 -20.19
N VAL A 154 -4.51 4.00 -19.03
CA VAL A 154 -5.12 4.65 -17.85
C VAL A 154 -5.60 6.07 -18.14
N GLY A 155 -4.92 6.81 -19.03
CA GLY A 155 -5.37 8.15 -19.44
C GLY A 155 -6.76 8.16 -20.09
N PHE A 156 -7.15 7.09 -20.77
CA PHE A 156 -8.44 6.96 -21.43
C PHE A 156 -9.59 6.61 -20.48
N MET A 157 -9.31 6.24 -19.22
CA MET A 157 -10.35 6.02 -18.20
C MET A 157 -11.19 7.27 -17.95
N GLN A 158 -10.68 8.47 -18.26
CA GLN A 158 -11.45 9.71 -18.13
C GLN A 158 -12.52 9.87 -19.22
N LEU A 159 -12.31 9.21 -20.37
CA LEU A 159 -13.13 9.35 -21.57
C LEU A 159 -14.09 8.18 -21.76
N VAL A 160 -13.72 7.00 -21.25
CA VAL A 160 -14.45 5.74 -21.45
C VAL A 160 -15.16 5.32 -20.17
N GLU A 161 -16.40 4.85 -20.30
CA GLU A 161 -17.14 4.28 -19.19
C GLU A 161 -16.40 3.06 -18.58
N PRO A 162 -16.35 2.90 -17.24
CA PRO A 162 -15.50 1.88 -16.62
C PRO A 162 -15.81 0.46 -17.09
N VAL A 163 -17.08 0.08 -17.26
CA VAL A 163 -17.46 -1.25 -17.77
C VAL A 163 -16.92 -1.49 -19.18
N SER A 164 -17.00 -0.47 -20.05
CA SER A 164 -16.50 -0.55 -21.42
C SER A 164 -14.97 -0.61 -21.44
N PHE A 165 -14.31 0.13 -20.55
CA PHE A 165 -12.85 0.09 -20.40
C PHE A 165 -12.37 -1.28 -19.89
N ASP A 166 -13.06 -1.86 -18.91
CA ASP A 166 -12.76 -3.19 -18.38
C ASP A 166 -12.92 -4.26 -19.48
N LEU A 167 -14.01 -4.22 -20.25
CA LEU A 167 -14.20 -5.10 -21.40
C LEU A 167 -13.09 -4.94 -22.44
N PHE A 168 -12.70 -3.71 -22.75
CA PHE A 168 -11.63 -3.43 -23.70
C PHE A 168 -10.28 -3.98 -23.20
N THR A 169 -9.91 -3.75 -21.94
CA THR A 169 -8.66 -4.25 -21.36
C THR A 169 -8.62 -5.78 -21.27
N GLU A 170 -9.73 -6.43 -20.91
CA GLU A 170 -9.85 -7.89 -20.97
C GLU A 170 -9.75 -8.42 -22.41
N SER A 171 -10.31 -7.71 -23.39
CA SER A 171 -10.18 -8.10 -24.80
C SER A 171 -8.73 -8.06 -25.30
N LEU A 172 -7.97 -7.03 -24.92
CA LEU A 172 -6.54 -6.93 -25.23
C LEU A 172 -5.73 -8.03 -24.54
N LEU A 173 -6.08 -8.38 -23.31
CA LEU A 173 -5.46 -9.49 -22.59
C LEU A 173 -5.68 -10.80 -23.35
N HIS A 174 -6.93 -11.06 -23.75
CA HIS A 174 -7.29 -12.24 -24.51
C HIS A 174 -6.57 -12.30 -25.86
N GLU A 175 -6.48 -11.18 -26.58
CA GLU A 175 -5.72 -11.08 -27.82
C GLU A 175 -4.24 -11.43 -27.61
N ALA A 176 -3.61 -10.87 -26.56
CA ALA A 176 -2.22 -11.15 -26.23
C ALA A 176 -1.99 -12.64 -25.89
N GLU A 177 -2.91 -13.27 -25.16
CA GLU A 177 -2.88 -14.70 -24.87
C GLU A 177 -2.99 -15.56 -26.13
N LEU A 178 -3.91 -15.21 -27.04
CA LEU A 178 -4.08 -15.88 -28.32
C LEU A 178 -2.82 -15.76 -29.19
N LYS A 179 -2.26 -14.54 -29.34
CA LYS A 179 -1.00 -14.33 -30.08
C LYS A 179 0.14 -15.16 -29.51
N ARG A 180 0.28 -15.20 -28.18
CA ARG A 180 1.28 -16.04 -27.49
C ARG A 180 1.07 -17.53 -27.77
N LYS A 181 -0.19 -17.99 -27.73
CA LYS A 181 -0.54 -19.39 -28.02
C LYS A 181 -0.27 -19.76 -29.48
N ILE A 182 -0.64 -18.90 -30.42
CA ILE A 182 -0.36 -19.07 -31.86
C ILE A 182 1.15 -19.16 -32.09
N LYS A 183 1.94 -18.24 -31.51
CA LYS A 183 3.40 -18.26 -31.62
C LYS A 183 4.01 -19.54 -31.05
N ALA A 184 3.52 -20.01 -29.90
CA ALA A 184 3.98 -21.28 -29.32
C ALA A 184 3.64 -22.48 -30.24
N LEU A 185 2.46 -22.49 -30.86
CA LEU A 185 2.07 -23.54 -31.81
C LEU A 185 2.89 -23.51 -33.10
N GLN A 186 3.20 -22.32 -33.62
CA GLN A 186 4.10 -22.15 -34.76
C GLN A 186 5.49 -22.68 -34.44
N GLU A 187 6.04 -22.34 -33.27
CA GLU A 187 7.33 -22.84 -32.81
C GLU A 187 7.35 -24.38 -32.67
N PHE A 188 6.26 -24.98 -32.18
CA PHE A 188 6.17 -26.43 -32.12
C PHE A 188 6.18 -27.07 -33.50
N ARG A 189 5.52 -26.45 -34.49
CA ARG A 189 5.55 -26.91 -35.88
C ARG A 189 6.94 -26.77 -36.50
N GLU A 190 7.63 -25.66 -36.27
CA GLU A 190 9.02 -25.44 -36.70
C GLU A 190 9.99 -26.46 -36.09
N ALA A 191 9.74 -26.88 -34.85
CA ALA A 191 10.48 -27.95 -34.18
C ALA A 191 10.13 -29.37 -34.66
N GLY A 192 9.22 -29.51 -35.63
CA GLY A 192 8.81 -30.80 -36.22
C GLY A 192 7.76 -31.58 -35.42
N LEU A 193 7.10 -30.95 -34.43
CA LEU A 193 6.06 -31.63 -33.64
C LEU A 193 4.74 -31.67 -34.40
N THR A 194 4.26 -32.88 -34.70
CA THR A 194 2.98 -33.10 -35.40
C THR A 194 1.82 -33.42 -34.46
N ARG A 195 2.10 -33.93 -33.25
CA ARG A 195 1.09 -34.33 -32.25
C ARG A 195 1.07 -33.39 -31.05
N PHE A 196 -0.12 -33.12 -30.51
CA PHE A 196 -0.27 -32.20 -29.37
C PHE A 196 0.30 -32.77 -28.06
N PHE A 197 0.23 -34.09 -27.83
CA PHE A 197 0.72 -34.71 -26.59
C PHE A 197 2.22 -34.47 -26.35
N SER A 198 3.04 -34.43 -27.42
CA SER A 198 4.48 -34.19 -27.33
C SER A 198 4.87 -32.75 -26.95
N THR A 199 3.93 -31.80 -27.01
CA THR A 199 4.20 -30.37 -26.74
C THR A 199 4.65 -30.13 -25.29
N LYS A 200 4.03 -30.82 -24.32
CA LYS A 200 4.34 -30.66 -22.89
C LYS A 200 5.75 -31.17 -22.55
N LEU A 201 6.14 -32.30 -23.14
CA LEU A 201 7.50 -32.83 -22.98
C LEU A 201 8.52 -31.89 -23.64
N TYR A 202 8.23 -31.43 -24.85
CA TYR A 202 9.09 -30.48 -25.56
C TYR A 202 9.28 -29.18 -24.77
N SER A 203 8.21 -28.58 -24.25
CA SER A 203 8.30 -27.34 -23.47
C SER A 203 9.15 -27.52 -22.21
N HIS A 204 9.01 -28.66 -21.53
CA HIS A 204 9.81 -28.98 -20.34
C HIS A 204 11.30 -29.15 -20.68
N LEU A 205 11.62 -29.89 -21.74
CA LEU A 205 13.00 -30.07 -22.20
C LEU A 205 13.61 -28.77 -22.72
N LYS A 206 12.83 -27.94 -23.41
CA LYS A 206 13.25 -26.61 -23.88
C LYS A 206 13.55 -25.69 -22.71
N GLN A 207 12.69 -25.66 -21.69
CA GLN A 207 12.94 -24.89 -20.46
C GLN A 207 14.24 -25.35 -19.79
N ARG A 208 14.43 -26.66 -19.60
CA ARG A 208 15.67 -27.21 -19.03
C ARG A 208 16.92 -26.82 -19.83
N ARG A 209 16.80 -26.75 -21.16
CA ARG A 209 17.90 -26.32 -22.04
C ARG A 209 18.18 -24.82 -21.86
N ASN A 210 17.15 -23.98 -21.76
CA ASN A 210 17.29 -22.55 -21.49
C ASN A 210 17.89 -22.30 -20.10
N ASP A 211 17.46 -23.03 -19.07
CA ASP A 211 18.01 -22.91 -17.72
C ASP A 211 19.50 -23.27 -17.69
N ARG A 212 19.92 -24.26 -18.48
CA ARG A 212 21.34 -24.61 -18.64
C ARG A 212 22.14 -23.54 -19.41
N LYS A 213 21.51 -22.84 -20.36
CA LYS A 213 22.14 -21.71 -21.06
C LYS A 213 22.26 -20.48 -20.17
N ASN A 214 21.25 -20.22 -19.34
CA ASN A 214 21.21 -19.06 -18.43
C ASN A 214 22.03 -19.25 -17.16
N LYS A 215 22.38 -20.49 -16.81
CA LYS A 215 23.36 -20.75 -15.75
C LYS A 215 24.77 -20.43 -16.28
N PRO A 216 25.51 -19.49 -15.67
CA PRO A 216 26.88 -19.24 -16.07
C PRO A 216 27.67 -20.53 -15.89
N ARG A 217 28.40 -20.96 -16.93
CA ARG A 217 29.23 -22.16 -16.80
C ARG A 217 30.33 -21.83 -15.80
N HIS A 218 30.72 -22.81 -14.99
CA HIS A 218 31.81 -22.63 -14.03
C HIS A 218 33.08 -22.09 -14.73
N LEU A 219 33.34 -22.57 -15.95
CA LEU A 219 34.40 -22.06 -16.82
C LEU A 219 34.17 -20.63 -17.32
N ASP A 220 32.94 -20.18 -17.57
CA ASP A 220 32.68 -18.80 -18.00
C ASP A 220 33.02 -17.80 -16.88
N ASN A 221 32.73 -18.16 -15.63
CA ASN A 221 33.13 -17.38 -14.46
C ASN A 221 34.66 -17.37 -14.26
N VAL A 222 35.33 -18.49 -14.56
CA VAL A 222 36.81 -18.61 -14.49
C VAL A 222 37.48 -17.81 -15.61
N LEU A 223 36.93 -17.84 -16.82
CA LEU A 223 37.43 -17.06 -17.96
C LEU A 223 37.24 -15.56 -17.74
N ASP A 224 36.10 -15.14 -17.18
CA ASP A 224 35.86 -13.76 -16.76
C ASP A 224 36.83 -13.33 -15.63
N HIS A 225 37.20 -14.27 -14.73
CA HIS A 225 38.23 -14.06 -13.70
C HIS A 225 39.66 -13.97 -14.23
N ILE A 226 39.99 -14.68 -15.32
CA ILE A 226 41.31 -14.64 -15.97
C ILE A 226 41.45 -13.34 -16.77
N GLN A 227 40.38 -12.85 -17.40
CA GLN A 227 40.41 -11.65 -18.24
C GLN A 227 40.35 -10.33 -17.46
N ASN A 228 39.71 -10.28 -16.28
CA ASN A 228 39.61 -9.06 -15.48
C ASN A 228 40.76 -8.88 -14.48
N LYS A 229 41.84 -8.23 -14.94
CA LYS A 229 43.05 -7.87 -14.17
C LYS A 229 42.75 -7.06 -12.88
N THR A 230 41.68 -6.26 -12.90
CA THR A 230 41.19 -5.47 -11.75
C THR A 230 40.65 -6.33 -10.61
N ARG A 231 40.02 -7.47 -10.92
CA ARG A 231 39.46 -8.40 -9.92
C ARG A 231 40.56 -9.23 -9.25
N GLN A 232 41.60 -9.59 -10.00
CA GLN A 232 42.80 -10.24 -9.43
C GLN A 232 43.52 -9.34 -8.43
N ASN A 233 43.63 -8.03 -8.72
CA ASN A 233 44.23 -7.07 -7.80
C ASN A 233 43.39 -6.87 -6.52
N TRP A 234 42.06 -6.95 -6.62
CA TRP A 234 41.17 -6.89 -5.44
C TRP A 234 41.34 -8.12 -4.54
N LEU A 235 41.43 -9.33 -5.10
CA LEU A 235 41.71 -10.57 -4.36
C LEU A 235 43.13 -10.58 -3.78
N HIS A 236 44.14 -10.13 -4.51
CA HIS A 236 45.50 -10.00 -3.96
C HIS A 236 45.52 -9.04 -2.76
N ARG A 237 44.79 -7.92 -2.82
CA ARG A 237 44.66 -7.01 -1.66
C ARG A 237 43.93 -7.67 -0.49
N HIS A 238 42.91 -8.49 -0.75
CA HIS A 238 42.19 -9.23 0.30
C HIS A 238 43.03 -10.33 0.95
N ILE A 239 43.79 -11.10 0.16
CA ILE A 239 44.72 -12.13 0.68
C ILE A 239 45.85 -11.49 1.48
N ILE A 240 46.35 -10.32 1.05
CA ILE A 240 47.33 -9.54 1.81
C ILE A 240 46.72 -8.98 3.11
N ALA A 241 45.42 -8.70 3.14
CA ALA A 241 44.73 -8.27 4.35
C ALA A 241 44.52 -9.42 5.36
N GLU A 242 44.17 -10.63 4.90
CA GLU A 242 44.05 -11.81 5.77
C GLU A 242 45.40 -12.29 6.30
N THR A 243 46.46 -12.22 5.49
CA THR A 243 47.82 -12.60 5.93
C THR A 243 48.44 -11.61 6.91
N LYS A 244 47.93 -10.37 7.02
CA LYS A 244 48.37 -9.36 8.00
C LYS A 244 47.55 -9.34 9.29
N GLY A 245 46.44 -10.09 9.38
CA GLY A 245 45.58 -10.19 10.56
C GLY A 245 45.71 -11.55 11.24
N GLY A 246 46.85 -11.84 11.85
CA GLY A 246 47.08 -13.12 12.53
C GLY A 246 47.77 -12.98 13.87
N VAL A 247 47.03 -12.65 14.93
CA VAL A 247 47.26 -13.14 16.31
C VAL A 247 45.92 -13.17 17.08
N GLY A 248 45.44 -14.40 17.40
CA GLY A 248 44.37 -14.73 18.36
C GLY A 248 42.95 -14.45 17.86
N GLY A 249 41.94 -15.30 17.95
CA GLY A 249 41.73 -16.61 18.54
C GLY A 249 40.20 -16.86 18.46
N ASP A 250 39.82 -18.12 18.25
CA ASP A 250 38.46 -18.70 18.34
C ASP A 250 37.40 -18.39 17.25
N GLY A 251 37.34 -19.32 16.29
CA GLY A 251 36.14 -20.12 15.98
C GLY A 251 34.90 -19.43 15.41
N ILE A 252 34.60 -19.70 14.12
CA ILE A 252 33.29 -20.17 13.64
C ILE A 252 33.42 -20.67 12.19
N VAL A 253 32.90 -21.86 11.96
CA VAL A 253 32.85 -22.63 10.70
C VAL A 253 31.85 -22.00 9.71
N PRO A 254 32.11 -21.91 8.38
CA PRO A 254 31.06 -21.63 7.42
C PRO A 254 30.28 -22.91 7.08
N SER A 255 29.11 -23.05 7.69
CA SER A 255 28.10 -24.05 7.30
C SER A 255 27.48 -23.68 5.95
N MET A 256 27.95 -24.35 4.91
CA MET A 256 27.31 -24.42 3.60
C MET A 256 26.14 -25.41 3.66
N SER A 257 24.90 -24.91 3.66
CA SER A 257 23.72 -25.61 3.13
C SER A 257 22.47 -24.72 3.11
N LYS A 258 22.11 -24.17 1.95
CA LYS A 258 20.70 -23.87 1.64
C LYS A 258 20.23 -24.83 0.55
N LYS A 259 19.46 -25.83 0.97
CA LYS A 259 18.67 -26.72 0.11
C LYS A 259 17.68 -25.88 -0.68
N ILE A 260 17.83 -25.86 -2.01
CA ILE A 260 16.78 -25.38 -2.91
C ILE A 260 15.73 -26.49 -3.00
N LEU A 261 14.60 -26.28 -2.32
CA LEU A 261 13.38 -27.02 -2.54
C LEU A 261 12.90 -26.71 -3.97
N VAL A 262 12.99 -27.69 -4.87
CA VAL A 262 12.36 -27.60 -6.19
C VAL A 262 10.93 -28.06 -6.04
N PHE A 263 9.96 -27.14 -6.18
CA PHE A 263 8.55 -27.47 -6.36
C PHE A 263 8.03 -26.91 -7.69
N THR A 264 7.27 -27.78 -8.35
CA THR A 264 6.76 -27.68 -9.72
C THR A 264 5.67 -26.60 -9.87
N TYR A 265 5.65 -25.95 -11.03
CA TYR A 265 4.72 -24.87 -11.36
C TYR A 265 3.40 -25.40 -11.93
N SER A 266 2.31 -25.23 -11.17
CA SER A 266 0.98 -24.88 -11.69
C SER A 266 0.86 -23.36 -11.59
N ASP A 267 0.97 -22.71 -12.74
CA ASP A 267 1.16 -21.26 -12.89
C ASP A 267 -0.17 -20.49 -12.83
N PHE A 268 -0.38 -19.69 -11.77
CA PHE A 268 -1.13 -18.41 -11.79
C PHE A 268 -1.15 -17.76 -10.39
N LYS A 269 -1.20 -18.56 -9.32
CA LYS A 269 -1.17 -18.06 -7.92
C LYS A 269 0.22 -17.62 -7.44
N THR A 270 1.27 -18.14 -8.06
CA THR A 270 2.67 -17.99 -7.66
C THR A 270 3.34 -16.73 -8.20
N LYS A 271 2.88 -16.16 -9.32
CA LYS A 271 3.40 -14.87 -9.82
C LYS A 271 3.05 -13.70 -8.89
N ILE A 272 1.85 -13.68 -8.32
CA ILE A 272 1.46 -12.65 -7.33
C ILE A 272 2.39 -12.71 -6.10
N LEU A 273 2.70 -13.91 -5.61
CA LEU A 273 3.65 -14.11 -4.51
C LEU A 273 5.09 -13.78 -4.90
N PHE A 274 5.52 -14.03 -6.14
CA PHE A 274 6.87 -13.70 -6.60
C PHE A 274 7.11 -12.18 -6.68
N THR A 275 6.09 -11.39 -7.04
CA THR A 275 6.15 -9.91 -6.94
C THR A 275 6.16 -9.40 -5.50
N LEU A 276 5.57 -10.13 -4.56
CA LEU A 276 5.63 -9.82 -3.12
C LEU A 276 6.96 -10.28 -2.47
N LEU A 277 7.65 -11.25 -3.09
CA LEU A 277 8.95 -11.80 -2.68
C LEU A 277 10.14 -11.23 -3.45
N ILE A 278 9.98 -10.05 -4.05
CA ILE A 278 11.14 -9.18 -4.26
C ILE A 278 11.58 -8.79 -2.85
N GLU A 279 12.53 -9.55 -2.29
CA GLU A 279 13.33 -9.11 -1.18
C GLU A 279 13.70 -7.66 -1.48
N ARG A 280 13.21 -6.74 -0.64
CA ARG A 280 13.80 -5.42 -0.52
C ARG A 280 15.28 -5.70 -0.26
N LYS A 281 16.11 -5.68 -1.30
CA LYS A 281 17.56 -5.77 -1.13
C LYS A 281 17.90 -4.73 -0.08
N ALA A 282 18.43 -5.19 1.05
CA ALA A 282 18.94 -4.27 2.06
C ALA A 282 19.92 -3.36 1.32
N ALA A 283 19.65 -2.06 1.33
CA ALA A 283 20.57 -1.09 0.81
C ALA A 283 21.94 -1.34 1.46
N PRO A 284 23.04 -1.17 0.72
CA PRO A 284 24.38 -1.47 1.22
C PRO A 284 24.58 -0.81 2.60
N PRO A 285 25.29 -1.49 3.53
CA PRO A 285 25.57 -0.95 4.85
C PRO A 285 26.21 0.44 4.71
N LEU A 286 25.87 1.37 5.61
CA LEU A 286 26.52 2.68 5.59
C LEU A 286 28.02 2.48 5.82
N GLU A 287 28.82 2.95 4.87
CA GLU A 287 30.27 2.86 4.94
C GLU A 287 30.77 3.66 6.16
N ILE A 288 31.65 3.05 6.97
CA ILE A 288 32.15 3.60 8.23
C ILE A 288 32.81 4.97 8.02
N GLU A 289 33.33 5.24 6.82
CA GLU A 289 33.95 6.51 6.41
C GLU A 289 32.99 7.71 6.42
N GLU A 290 31.67 7.50 6.28
CA GLU A 290 30.67 8.56 6.39
C GLU A 290 30.30 8.88 7.85
N LEU A 291 30.51 7.94 8.78
CA LEU A 291 30.22 8.10 10.21
C LEU A 291 31.30 8.91 10.95
N GLU A 292 32.55 8.83 10.50
CA GLU A 292 33.69 9.56 11.09
C GLU A 292 33.58 11.08 10.98
N LYS A 293 32.84 11.58 9.98
CA LYS A 293 32.67 13.03 9.74
C LYS A 293 31.50 13.65 10.49
N LEU A 294 30.77 12.87 11.29
CA LEU A 294 29.55 13.31 11.97
C LEU A 294 29.80 13.58 13.47
N PRO A 295 29.17 14.63 14.03
CA PRO A 295 29.29 14.94 15.45
C PRO A 295 28.76 13.78 16.30
N GLY A 296 29.47 13.46 17.38
CA GLY A 296 29.11 12.38 18.31
C GLY A 296 29.86 11.07 18.10
N TYR A 297 30.56 10.86 16.97
CA TYR A 297 31.30 9.62 16.67
C TYR A 297 32.36 9.24 17.73
N GLU A 298 33.00 10.25 18.33
CA GLU A 298 34.02 10.06 19.37
C GLU A 298 33.44 9.53 20.70
N LYS A 299 32.14 9.72 20.95
CA LYS A 299 31.49 9.37 22.23
C LYS A 299 30.94 7.94 22.27
N ILE A 300 31.09 7.18 21.19
CA ILE A 300 30.42 5.88 20.99
C ILE A 300 31.46 4.77 20.84
N ASN A 301 31.25 3.64 21.54
CA ASN A 301 32.21 2.54 21.57
C ASN A 301 32.25 1.74 20.24
N SER A 302 33.27 0.90 20.03
CA SER A 302 33.43 0.10 18.80
C SER A 302 32.18 -0.72 18.45
N ASP A 303 31.59 -1.39 19.44
CA ASP A 303 30.40 -2.24 19.24
C ASP A 303 29.14 -1.42 18.89
N GLU A 304 29.02 -0.23 19.48
CA GLU A 304 27.93 0.69 19.22
C GLU A 304 28.07 1.35 17.83
N ARG A 305 29.30 1.53 17.33
CA ARG A 305 29.56 2.00 15.96
C ARG A 305 29.12 0.94 14.93
N GLU A 306 29.41 -0.33 15.19
CA GLU A 306 28.92 -1.44 14.36
C GLU A 306 27.39 -1.50 14.38
N LEU A 307 26.77 -1.33 15.55
CA LEU A 307 25.31 -1.27 15.66
C LEU A 307 24.73 -0.10 14.84
N CYS A 308 25.32 1.10 14.93
CA CYS A 308 24.90 2.27 14.15
C CYS A 308 25.02 2.04 12.63
N SER A 309 26.09 1.37 12.18
CA SER A 309 26.26 1.00 10.77
C SER A 309 25.19 -0.01 10.32
N GLN A 310 24.96 -1.07 11.10
CA GLN A 310 23.96 -2.10 10.79
C GLN A 310 22.51 -1.58 10.83
N VAL A 311 22.21 -0.67 11.76
CA VAL A 311 20.88 -0.08 11.96
C VAL A 311 20.66 1.15 11.05
N ARG A 312 21.72 1.66 10.43
CA ARG A 312 21.75 2.89 9.62
C ARG A 312 21.18 4.06 10.41
N LEU A 313 21.83 4.37 11.52
CA LEU A 313 21.47 5.43 12.45
C LEU A 313 22.68 6.36 12.63
N ARG A 314 22.47 7.68 12.72
CA ARG A 314 23.58 8.62 12.92
C ARG A 314 24.08 8.52 14.38
N PRO A 315 25.39 8.72 14.61
CA PRO A 315 26.01 8.68 15.94
C PRO A 315 25.25 9.52 16.99
N GLN A 316 24.94 10.78 16.66
CA GLN A 316 24.22 11.68 17.56
C GLN A 316 22.80 11.18 17.89
N ASP A 317 22.05 10.73 16.87
CA ASP A 317 20.69 10.22 17.08
C ASP A 317 20.70 8.97 17.99
N TYR A 318 21.71 8.11 17.87
CA TYR A 318 21.87 6.94 18.75
C TYR A 318 22.11 7.35 20.21
N ILE A 319 22.97 8.33 20.46
CA ILE A 319 23.24 8.84 21.81
C ILE A 319 21.96 9.39 22.43
N ASP A 320 21.22 10.22 21.70
CA ASP A 320 19.97 10.81 22.18
C ASP A 320 18.94 9.72 22.52
N ILE A 321 18.84 8.67 21.69
CA ILE A 321 17.94 7.53 21.92
C ILE A 321 18.37 6.70 23.13
N LYS A 322 19.67 6.45 23.28
CA LYS A 322 20.25 5.74 24.41
C LYS A 322 19.95 6.47 25.72
N GLU A 323 20.18 7.78 25.77
CA GLU A 323 19.88 8.61 26.94
C GLU A 323 18.38 8.61 27.27
N MET A 324 17.51 8.72 26.27
CA MET A 324 16.05 8.65 26.48
C MET A 324 15.62 7.30 27.09
N LEU A 325 16.14 6.17 26.59
CA LEU A 325 15.79 4.85 27.10
C LEU A 325 16.35 4.60 28.51
N ILE A 326 17.57 5.06 28.78
CA ILE A 326 18.18 4.93 30.11
C ILE A 326 17.41 5.77 31.13
N ASN A 327 17.08 7.03 30.79
CA ASN A 327 16.32 7.90 31.68
C ASN A 327 14.92 7.34 31.99
N GLU A 328 14.22 6.80 30.99
CA GLU A 328 12.92 6.17 31.23
C GLU A 328 13.03 4.86 32.02
N CYS A 329 14.10 4.08 31.82
CA CYS A 329 14.37 2.90 32.63
C CYS A 329 14.70 3.26 34.08
N GLN A 330 15.43 4.35 34.33
CA GLN A 330 15.74 4.83 35.69
C GLN A 330 14.48 5.30 36.42
N LYS A 331 13.54 5.95 35.73
CA LYS A 331 12.26 6.38 36.31
C LYS A 331 11.35 5.20 36.67
N LEU A 332 11.26 4.19 35.80
CA LEU A 332 10.31 3.08 35.93
C LEU A 332 10.93 1.81 36.57
N GLY A 333 12.25 1.76 36.73
CA GLY A 333 13.02 0.60 37.14
C GLY A 333 13.12 -0.50 36.07
N GLN A 334 12.09 -0.67 35.23
CA GLN A 334 12.04 -1.64 34.13
C GLN A 334 11.31 -1.05 32.93
N ILE A 335 11.78 -1.37 31.72
CA ILE A 335 11.18 -0.91 30.47
C ILE A 335 10.82 -2.09 29.56
N ARG A 336 9.59 -2.07 29.02
CA ARG A 336 9.13 -3.04 28.02
C ARG A 336 9.43 -2.53 26.62
N LEU A 337 9.66 -3.45 25.69
CA LEU A 337 9.85 -3.13 24.27
C LEU A 337 8.66 -2.34 23.68
N SER A 338 7.44 -2.57 24.17
CA SER A 338 6.25 -1.78 23.78
C SER A 338 6.37 -0.30 24.15
N ASN A 339 6.93 -0.01 25.32
CA ASN A 339 7.09 1.35 25.83
C ASN A 339 8.20 2.05 25.05
N ALA A 340 9.32 1.34 24.82
CA ALA A 340 10.43 1.84 23.99
C ALA A 340 9.99 2.21 22.56
N ARG A 341 9.09 1.44 21.94
CA ARG A 341 8.50 1.73 20.62
C ARG A 341 7.59 2.96 20.61
N THR A 342 6.94 3.26 21.72
CA THR A 342 6.07 4.42 21.84
C THR A 342 6.89 5.68 22.10
N LEU A 343 7.98 5.55 22.86
CA LEU A 343 8.90 6.62 23.21
C LEU A 343 9.76 7.04 22.01
N ILE A 344 10.30 6.08 21.26
CA ILE A 344 11.18 6.33 20.12
C ILE A 344 10.37 6.27 18.83
N LYS A 345 10.18 7.42 18.18
CA LYS A 345 9.45 7.56 16.91
C LYS A 345 10.28 7.11 15.68
N ILE A 346 10.90 5.94 15.75
CA ILE A 346 11.71 5.34 14.67
C ILE A 346 11.14 3.96 14.28
N ASP A 347 11.57 3.46 13.11
CA ASP A 347 11.24 2.12 12.63
C ASP A 347 11.37 1.03 13.72
N VAL A 348 10.31 0.24 13.83
CA VAL A 348 10.11 -0.77 14.88
C VAL A 348 11.25 -1.80 14.95
N ASN A 349 11.86 -2.14 13.80
CA ASN A 349 12.96 -3.10 13.75
C ASN A 349 14.27 -2.49 14.24
N LYS A 350 14.49 -1.20 13.96
CA LYS A 350 15.65 -0.46 14.47
C LYS A 350 15.57 -0.28 15.98
N THR A 351 14.40 0.13 16.48
CA THR A 351 14.13 0.26 17.92
C THR A 351 14.35 -1.06 18.64
N ARG A 352 13.95 -2.19 18.04
CA ARG A 352 14.20 -3.52 18.62
C ARG A 352 15.68 -3.85 18.71
N LYS A 353 16.47 -3.64 17.66
CA LYS A 353 17.91 -3.92 17.68
C LYS A 353 18.66 -3.09 18.73
N ILE A 354 18.31 -1.81 18.86
CA ILE A 354 18.90 -0.93 19.88
C ILE A 354 18.49 -1.37 21.28
N PHE A 355 17.21 -1.70 21.48
CA PHE A 355 16.69 -2.21 22.74
C PHE A 355 17.39 -3.51 23.16
N ASP A 356 17.49 -4.48 22.25
CA ASP A 356 18.11 -5.78 22.52
C ASP A 356 19.61 -5.61 22.86
N TYR A 357 20.32 -4.68 22.22
CA TYR A 357 21.71 -4.33 22.56
C TYR A 357 21.83 -3.72 23.96
N LEU A 358 20.99 -2.73 24.31
CA LEU A 358 21.02 -2.09 25.63
C LEU A 358 20.64 -3.06 26.76
N VAL A 359 19.78 -4.04 26.48
CA VAL A 359 19.48 -5.14 27.42
C VAL A 359 20.69 -6.06 27.58
N ALA A 360 21.39 -6.40 26.49
CA ALA A 360 22.58 -7.26 26.53
C ALA A 360 23.74 -6.62 27.31
N GLU A 361 23.92 -5.31 27.17
CA GLU A 361 24.89 -4.51 27.94
C GLU A 361 24.46 -4.26 29.40
N GLY A 362 23.25 -4.68 29.79
CA GLY A 362 22.73 -4.48 31.15
C GLY A 362 22.37 -3.04 31.51
N LEU A 363 22.28 -2.14 30.52
CA LEU A 363 21.95 -0.72 30.72
C LEU A 363 20.45 -0.47 30.96
N ILE A 364 19.60 -1.41 30.53
CA ILE A 364 18.15 -1.37 30.76
C ILE A 364 17.61 -2.71 31.27
N GLY A 365 16.72 -2.66 32.27
CA GLY A 365 16.08 -3.84 32.86
C GLY A 365 14.80 -4.23 32.13
N THR A 366 14.64 -5.51 31.79
CA THR A 366 13.37 -6.04 31.26
C THR A 366 12.58 -6.79 32.35
N PRO A 367 11.24 -6.70 32.35
CA PRO A 367 10.42 -7.50 33.26
C PRO A 367 10.50 -8.98 32.86
N SER A 368 11.01 -9.82 33.76
CA SER A 368 11.05 -11.28 33.59
C SER A 368 9.64 -11.84 33.33
N ILE A 369 9.42 -12.40 32.15
CA ILE A 369 8.18 -13.11 31.82
C ILE A 369 8.19 -14.42 32.62
N LYS A 370 7.49 -14.46 33.77
CA LYS A 370 7.13 -15.73 34.41
C LYS A 370 6.20 -16.47 33.45
N LYS A 371 6.68 -17.57 32.87
CA LYS A 371 5.83 -18.52 32.14
C LYS A 371 4.96 -19.22 33.19
N SER A 372 3.69 -18.82 33.27
CA SER A 372 2.64 -19.57 33.97
C SER A 372 2.06 -20.64 33.05
#